data_AF-A0AAN8A5T1-F1
#
_entry.id   AF-A0AAN8A5T1-F1
#
_cell.length_a   1.000
_cell.length_b   1.000
_cell.length_c   1.000
_cell.angle_alpha   90.00
_cell.angle_beta   90.00
_cell.angle_gamma   90.00
#
_symmetry.space_group_name_H-M   'P 1'
#
loop_
_entity.id
_entity.type
_entity.pdbx_description
1 polymer ?
#
loop_
_entity_poly.entity_id
_entity_poly.type
_entity_poly.pdbx_seq_one_letter_code
_entity_poly.pdbx_strand_id
1 'polypeptide(L)'
;MGWQTFLCGVSFVAASLILGLAVLNYPSYVIQPYHGTLLTIAIVAFCTFFNIFLAVRLPLVEALVLLLHVAGVFIVIIPLWVMAPRGNAHDTIMVFTNSGGWWDTGLASVIGMVPTIGLLIGYDCSVHLSEETEDASLTIPQVVLAAVGTNAVMLLVVGITYIFCLGDLDSVLGSATYQPVIQVLYNTTQSHAGTTVITLVIIIILLSACVGQVATASRQLWSFARDKGIGSPHACTALRY
;
A
#
# COMPACT_ATOMS: atom_id res chain seq x y z
N MET A 1 2.52 3.73 -18.61
CA MET A 1 1.54 2.70 -18.21
C MET A 1 1.79 2.11 -16.82
N GLY A 2 3.04 2.00 -16.34
CA GLY A 2 3.33 1.42 -15.02
C GLY A 2 2.66 2.16 -13.84
N TRP A 3 2.78 3.50 -13.77
CA TRP A 3 2.20 4.28 -12.67
C TRP A 3 0.67 4.27 -12.64
N GLN A 4 0.00 4.24 -13.80
CA GLN A 4 -1.46 4.12 -13.86
C GLN A 4 -1.94 2.76 -13.31
N THR A 5 -1.26 1.68 -13.68
CA THR A 5 -1.58 0.34 -13.18
C THR A 5 -1.27 0.18 -11.70
N PHE A 6 -0.18 0.80 -11.23
CA PHE A 6 0.21 0.77 -9.82
C PHE A 6 -0.81 1.52 -8.94
N LEU A 7 -1.27 2.69 -9.39
CA LEU A 7 -2.34 3.44 -8.73
C LEU A 7 -3.62 2.62 -8.57
N CYS A 8 -4.03 1.91 -9.63
CA CYS A 8 -5.20 1.02 -9.59
C CYS A 8 -5.01 -0.09 -8.54
N GLY A 9 -3.82 -0.71 -8.50
CA GLY A 9 -3.50 -1.75 -7.52
C GLY A 9 -3.57 -1.26 -6.07
N VAL A 10 -2.92 -0.12 -5.76
CA VAL A 10 -2.88 0.41 -4.39
C VAL A 10 -4.26 0.90 -3.94
N SER A 11 -5.01 1.56 -4.83
CA SER A 11 -6.38 1.99 -4.52
C SER A 11 -7.33 0.80 -4.32
N PHE A 12 -7.14 -0.29 -5.05
CA PHE A 12 -7.86 -1.54 -4.82
C PHE A 12 -7.53 -2.15 -3.46
N VAL A 13 -6.25 -2.21 -3.07
CA VAL A 13 -5.85 -2.69 -1.73
C VAL A 13 -6.46 -1.85 -0.61
N ALA A 14 -6.47 -0.52 -0.75
CA ALA A 14 -7.13 0.38 0.20
C ALA A 14 -8.64 0.12 0.28
N ALA A 15 -9.31 -0.04 -0.88
CA ALA A 15 -10.72 -0.39 -0.94
C ALA A 15 -11.04 -1.72 -0.25
N SER A 16 -10.23 -2.76 -0.48
CA SER A 16 -10.37 -4.06 0.16
C SER A 16 -10.22 -3.99 1.68
N LEU A 17 -9.29 -3.18 2.19
CA LEU A 17 -9.14 -2.96 3.63
C LEU A 17 -10.36 -2.26 4.24
N ILE A 18 -10.89 -1.24 3.57
CA ILE A 18 -12.11 -0.54 4.03
C ILE A 18 -13.30 -1.51 4.07
N LEU A 19 -13.46 -2.35 3.05
CA LEU A 19 -14.55 -3.34 2.99
C LEU A 19 -14.38 -4.44 4.04
N GLY A 20 -13.16 -4.96 4.23
CA GLY A 20 -12.87 -5.94 5.28
C GLY A 20 -13.13 -5.36 6.67
N LEU A 21 -12.86 -4.06 6.87
CA LEU A 21 -13.13 -3.37 8.13
C LEU A 21 -14.63 -3.14 8.35
N ALA A 22 -15.39 -2.90 7.28
CA ALA A 22 -16.84 -2.85 7.35
C ALA A 22 -17.43 -4.20 7.78
N VAL A 23 -16.93 -5.32 7.23
CA VAL A 23 -17.35 -6.67 7.68
C VAL A 23 -17.02 -6.91 9.14
N LEU A 24 -15.83 -6.51 9.59
CA LEU A 24 -15.41 -6.68 10.98
C LEU A 24 -16.35 -5.98 11.96
N ASN A 25 -16.83 -4.77 11.62
CA ASN A 25 -17.66 -3.96 12.52
C ASN A 25 -19.17 -4.15 12.32
N TYR A 26 -19.58 -4.64 11.15
CA TYR A 26 -20.98 -4.87 10.79
C TYR A 26 -21.15 -6.32 10.29
N PRO A 27 -21.40 -7.29 11.18
CA PRO A 27 -21.49 -8.71 10.80
C PRO A 27 -22.56 -9.03 9.77
N SER A 28 -23.58 -8.18 9.62
CA SER A 28 -24.63 -8.32 8.61
C SER A 28 -24.23 -7.81 7.21
N TYR A 29 -23.07 -7.17 7.08
CA TYR A 29 -22.60 -6.61 5.82
C TYR A 29 -21.96 -7.71 4.95
N VAL A 30 -22.49 -7.88 3.74
CA VAL A 30 -21.97 -8.84 2.75
C VAL A 30 -21.29 -8.06 1.63
N ILE A 31 -20.00 -8.33 1.42
CA ILE A 31 -19.24 -7.71 0.33
C ILE A 31 -19.77 -8.23 -1.01
N GLN A 32 -20.20 -7.31 -1.87
CA GLN A 32 -20.56 -7.61 -3.26
C GLN A 32 -19.38 -7.30 -4.18
N PRO A 33 -19.22 -8.01 -5.33
CA PRO A 33 -18.09 -7.80 -6.23
C PRO A 33 -17.93 -6.35 -6.71
N TYR A 34 -19.03 -5.65 -6.92
CA TYR A 34 -19.02 -4.26 -7.40
C TYR A 34 -18.62 -3.24 -6.31
N HIS A 35 -18.72 -3.59 -5.02
CA HIS A 35 -18.32 -2.67 -3.93
C HIS A 35 -16.84 -2.32 -4.02
N GLY A 36 -15.97 -3.31 -4.28
CA GLY A 36 -14.53 -3.10 -4.42
C GLY A 36 -14.21 -2.17 -5.58
N THR A 37 -14.82 -2.42 -6.74
CA THR A 37 -14.62 -1.61 -7.95
C THR A 37 -15.11 -0.17 -7.77
N LEU A 38 -16.33 0.04 -7.25
CA LEU A 38 -16.87 1.38 -7.03
C LEU A 38 -16.04 2.17 -6.01
N LEU A 39 -15.59 1.52 -4.93
CA LEU A 39 -14.77 2.17 -3.92
C LEU A 39 -13.37 2.51 -4.47
N THR A 40 -12.79 1.63 -5.30
CA THR A 40 -11.53 1.91 -6.01
C THR A 40 -11.67 3.14 -6.91
N ILE A 41 -12.75 3.21 -7.71
CA ILE A 41 -13.06 4.38 -8.56
C ILE A 41 -13.22 5.63 -7.70
N ALA A 42 -13.93 5.55 -6.58
CA ALA A 42 -14.15 6.67 -5.68
C ALA A 42 -12.83 7.18 -5.06
N ILE A 43 -11.93 6.28 -4.65
CA ILE A 43 -10.60 6.62 -4.13
C ILE A 43 -9.78 7.34 -5.20
N VAL A 44 -9.72 6.80 -6.42
CA VAL A 44 -8.97 7.43 -7.52
C VAL A 44 -9.55 8.80 -7.86
N ALA A 45 -10.88 8.93 -7.91
CA ALA A 45 -11.55 10.21 -8.15
C ALA A 45 -11.24 11.23 -7.04
N PHE A 46 -11.25 10.81 -5.78
CA PHE A 46 -10.88 11.64 -4.64
C PHE A 46 -9.42 12.10 -4.71
N CYS A 47 -8.48 11.18 -4.96
CA CYS A 47 -7.06 11.52 -5.10
C CYS A 47 -6.81 12.47 -6.28
N THR A 48 -7.56 12.31 -7.38
CA THR A 48 -7.52 13.21 -8.54
C THR A 48 -8.02 14.60 -8.18
N PHE A 49 -9.18 14.68 -7.51
CA PHE A 49 -9.72 15.95 -7.01
C PHE A 49 -8.72 16.66 -6.08
N PHE A 50 -8.12 15.91 -5.15
CA PHE A 50 -7.12 16.45 -4.22
C PHE A 50 -5.92 17.04 -4.97
N ASN A 51 -5.41 16.34 -5.98
CA ASN A 51 -4.29 16.82 -6.80
C ASN A 51 -4.65 18.06 -7.64
N ILE A 52 -5.89 18.18 -8.12
CA ILE A 52 -6.31 19.35 -8.90
C ILE A 52 -6.43 20.60 -8.02
N PHE A 53 -7.01 20.49 -6.82
CA PHE A 53 -7.38 21.66 -6.02
C PHE A 53 -6.46 21.95 -4.82
N LEU A 54 -5.75 20.95 -4.31
CA LEU A 54 -4.98 21.04 -3.06
C LEU A 54 -3.45 20.85 -3.26
N ALA A 55 -2.96 20.83 -4.51
CA ALA A 55 -1.54 20.65 -4.83
C ALA A 55 -0.59 21.59 -4.05
N VAL A 56 -1.01 22.83 -3.76
CA VAL A 56 -0.18 23.81 -3.02
C VAL A 56 0.11 23.37 -1.58
N ARG A 57 -0.75 22.54 -0.98
CA ARG A 57 -0.57 22.01 0.39
C ARG A 57 0.09 20.63 0.44
N LEU A 58 0.36 20.05 -0.73
CA LEU A 58 0.90 18.70 -0.87
C LEU A 58 2.20 18.50 -0.07
N PRO A 59 3.19 19.42 -0.09
CA PRO A 59 4.46 19.18 0.62
C PRO A 59 4.30 19.07 2.14
N LEU A 60 3.40 19.86 2.74
CA LEU A 60 3.12 19.80 4.18
C LEU A 60 2.38 18.50 4.53
N VAL A 61 1.41 18.10 3.72
CA VAL A 61 0.66 16.86 3.92
C VAL A 61 1.58 15.65 3.80
N GLU A 62 2.47 15.63 2.81
CA GLU A 62 3.46 14.57 2.61
C GLU A 62 4.44 14.46 3.79
N ALA A 63 4.90 15.59 4.34
CA ALA A 63 5.76 15.56 5.53
C ALA A 63 5.05 14.95 6.76
N LEU A 64 3.77 15.31 6.99
CA LEU A 64 2.97 14.74 8.08
C LEU A 64 2.69 13.25 7.87
N VAL A 65 2.38 12.87 6.63
CA VAL A 65 2.17 11.47 6.23
C VAL A 65 3.44 10.65 6.41
N LEU A 66 4.62 11.20 6.10
CA LEU A 66 5.89 10.52 6.32
C LEU A 66 6.12 10.21 7.80
N LEU A 67 5.82 11.16 8.69
CA LEU A 67 5.85 10.93 10.14
C LEU A 67 4.84 9.84 10.54
N LEU A 68 3.63 9.88 9.99
CA LEU A 68 2.61 8.86 10.23
C LEU A 68 3.02 7.48 9.68
N HIS A 69 3.74 7.41 8.57
CA HIS A 69 4.23 6.16 7.98
C HIS A 69 5.23 5.48 8.92
N VAL A 70 6.22 6.24 9.39
CA VAL A 70 7.21 5.74 10.37
C VAL A 70 6.53 5.39 11.69
N ALA A 71 5.64 6.23 12.21
CA ALA A 71 4.88 5.93 13.43
C ALA A 71 3.93 4.73 13.25
N GLY A 72 3.37 4.58 12.06
CA GLY A 72 2.43 3.52 11.68
C GLY A 72 3.06 2.13 11.80
N VAL A 73 4.35 1.99 11.48
CA VAL A 73 5.10 0.76 11.75
C VAL A 73 5.03 0.41 13.23
N PHE A 74 5.28 1.36 14.13
CA PHE A 74 5.21 1.13 15.57
C PHE A 74 3.78 0.83 16.04
N ILE A 75 2.78 1.52 15.49
CA ILE A 75 1.35 1.30 15.79
C ILE A 75 0.93 -0.13 15.43
N VAL A 76 1.50 -0.73 14.38
CA VAL A 76 1.21 -2.11 13.97
C VAL A 76 2.03 -3.13 14.77
N ILE A 77 3.34 -2.93 14.93
CA ILE A 77 4.20 -3.95 15.56
C ILE A 77 4.01 -4.04 17.08
N ILE A 78 3.75 -2.93 17.78
CA ILE A 78 3.69 -2.94 19.25
C ILE A 78 2.55 -3.84 19.74
N PRO A 79 1.30 -3.74 19.24
CA PRO A 79 0.24 -4.67 19.60
C PRO A 79 0.61 -6.13 19.29
N LEU A 80 1.20 -6.40 18.12
CA LEU A 80 1.64 -7.74 17.76
C LEU A 80 2.70 -8.28 18.73
N TRP A 81 3.67 -7.45 19.14
CA TRP A 81 4.72 -7.89 20.05
C TRP A 81 4.26 -8.12 21.49
N VAL A 82 3.31 -7.30 21.96
CA VAL A 82 2.85 -7.30 23.35
C VAL A 82 1.70 -8.28 23.56
N MET A 83 0.81 -8.44 22.57
CA MET A 83 -0.47 -9.12 22.75
C MET A 83 -0.60 -10.41 21.93
N ALA A 84 0.10 -10.55 20.79
CA ALA A 84 -0.10 -11.70 19.93
C ALA A 84 0.62 -12.96 20.47
N PRO A 85 0.02 -14.15 20.31
CA PRO A 85 0.74 -15.41 20.53
C PRO A 85 1.87 -15.56 19.51
N ARG A 86 2.98 -16.18 19.95
CA ARG A 86 4.16 -16.40 19.11
C ARG A 86 4.14 -17.79 18.51
N GLY A 87 4.31 -17.88 17.18
CA GLY A 87 4.52 -19.14 16.48
C GLY A 87 5.88 -19.77 16.80
N ASN A 88 6.00 -21.09 16.55
CA ASN A 88 7.27 -21.79 16.64
C ASN A 88 8.22 -21.31 15.53
N ALA A 89 9.49 -21.03 15.87
CA ALA A 89 10.47 -20.51 14.92
C ALA A 89 10.77 -21.48 13.76
N HIS A 90 10.82 -22.79 14.02
CA HIS A 90 11.01 -23.79 12.98
C HIS A 90 9.83 -23.76 12.00
N ASP A 91 8.61 -23.85 12.50
CA ASP A 91 7.43 -23.93 11.64
C ASP A 91 7.24 -22.62 10.86
N THR A 92 7.47 -21.48 11.50
CA THR A 92 7.30 -20.16 10.87
C THR A 92 8.31 -19.90 9.74
N ILE A 93 9.55 -20.41 9.86
CA ILE A 93 10.63 -20.10 8.91
C ILE A 93 10.84 -21.23 7.88
N MET A 94 10.67 -22.49 8.29
CA MET A 94 11.04 -23.66 7.49
C MET A 94 9.84 -24.35 6.84
N VAL A 95 8.61 -24.14 7.33
CA VAL A 95 7.42 -24.78 6.76
C VAL A 95 6.78 -23.85 5.74
N PHE A 96 6.89 -24.21 4.47
CA PHE A 96 6.29 -23.50 3.36
C PHE A 96 4.92 -24.10 3.04
N THR A 97 3.93 -23.23 2.83
CA THR A 97 2.54 -23.62 2.53
C THR A 97 2.18 -23.29 1.09
N ASN A 98 1.40 -24.17 0.45
CA ASN A 98 0.86 -23.97 -0.90
C ASN A 98 -0.67 -23.89 -0.87
N SER A 99 -1.21 -22.92 -0.12
CA SER A 99 -2.66 -22.72 0.01
C SER A 99 -3.31 -22.24 -1.30
N GLY A 100 -2.52 -21.78 -2.27
CA GLY A 100 -2.98 -21.37 -3.60
C GLY A 100 -3.22 -22.53 -4.58
N GLY A 101 -2.86 -23.76 -4.21
CA GLY A 101 -3.06 -24.94 -5.07
C GLY A 101 -2.15 -24.99 -6.29
N TRP A 102 -0.96 -24.40 -6.21
CA TRP A 102 0.03 -24.44 -7.29
C TRP A 102 0.59 -25.87 -7.47
N TRP A 103 1.15 -26.16 -8.64
CA TRP A 103 1.76 -27.46 -8.96
C TRP A 103 2.86 -27.90 -7.98
N ASP A 104 3.65 -26.97 -7.44
CA ASP A 104 4.59 -27.23 -6.36
C ASP A 104 4.78 -26.01 -5.42
N THR A 105 5.39 -26.27 -4.26
CA THR A 105 5.68 -25.25 -3.24
C THR A 105 6.75 -24.24 -3.67
N GLY A 106 7.64 -24.61 -4.59
CA GLY A 106 8.65 -23.72 -5.16
C GLY A 106 8.02 -22.60 -5.98
N LEU A 107 7.11 -22.93 -6.91
CA LEU A 107 6.34 -21.92 -7.65
C LEU A 107 5.46 -21.11 -6.71
N ALA A 108 4.77 -21.76 -5.76
CA ALA A 108 3.96 -21.04 -4.77
C ALA A 108 4.81 -19.98 -4.04
N SER A 109 6.05 -20.32 -3.69
CA SER A 109 7.00 -19.41 -3.04
C SER A 109 7.39 -18.24 -3.95
N VAL A 110 7.72 -18.50 -5.22
CA VAL A 110 8.07 -17.44 -6.19
C VAL A 110 6.87 -16.52 -6.45
N ILE A 111 5.66 -17.05 -6.53
CA ILE A 111 4.43 -16.25 -6.68
C ILE A 111 4.18 -15.40 -5.42
N GLY A 112 4.39 -15.97 -4.23
CA GLY A 112 4.32 -15.25 -2.97
C GLY A 112 5.32 -14.10 -2.84
N MET A 113 6.44 -14.13 -3.59
CA MET A 113 7.41 -13.02 -3.61
C MET A 113 6.91 -11.80 -4.41
N VAL A 114 6.00 -11.99 -5.38
CA VAL A 114 5.55 -10.90 -6.28
C VAL A 114 4.95 -9.72 -5.52
N PRO A 115 4.00 -9.89 -4.57
CA PRO A 115 3.49 -8.78 -3.79
C PRO A 115 4.59 -8.06 -2.99
N THR A 116 5.55 -8.81 -2.45
CA THR A 116 6.67 -8.27 -1.66
C THR A 116 7.58 -7.40 -2.49
N ILE A 117 7.88 -7.80 -3.73
CA ILE A 117 8.63 -6.97 -4.69
C ILE A 117 7.86 -5.67 -4.98
N GLY A 118 6.53 -5.77 -5.14
CA GLY A 118 5.67 -4.61 -5.34
C GLY A 118 5.73 -3.56 -4.23
N LEU A 119 6.04 -3.95 -2.99
CA LEU A 119 6.14 -3.03 -1.84
C LEU A 119 7.44 -2.20 -1.83
N LEU A 120 8.47 -2.63 -2.56
CA LEU A 120 9.74 -1.90 -2.67
C LEU A 120 9.85 -1.09 -3.97
N ILE A 121 8.85 -1.18 -4.84
CA ILE A 121 8.75 -0.41 -6.08
C ILE A 121 8.08 0.94 -5.80
N GLY A 122 8.56 1.98 -6.49
CA GLY A 122 7.98 3.32 -6.47
C GLY A 122 8.93 4.44 -6.05
N TYR A 123 10.18 4.13 -5.75
CA TYR A 123 11.22 5.12 -5.45
C TYR A 123 11.56 6.03 -6.65
N ASP A 124 11.29 5.56 -7.87
CA ASP A 124 11.47 6.30 -9.13
C ASP A 124 10.48 7.47 -9.29
N CYS A 125 9.45 7.57 -8.42
CA CYS A 125 8.66 8.80 -8.24
C CYS A 125 9.54 10.05 -8.16
N SER A 126 10.63 9.97 -7.38
CA SER A 126 11.54 11.10 -7.15
C SER A 126 12.23 11.56 -8.44
N VAL A 127 12.50 10.64 -9.37
CA VAL A 127 13.10 10.95 -10.67
C VAL A 127 12.15 11.78 -11.54
N HIS A 128 10.85 11.50 -11.44
CA HIS A 128 9.81 12.26 -12.13
C HIS A 128 9.58 13.67 -11.55
N LEU A 129 10.13 13.96 -10.37
CA LEU A 129 10.17 15.28 -9.73
C LEU A 129 11.51 16.01 -9.90
N SER A 130 12.41 15.48 -10.73
CA SER A 130 13.76 16.03 -10.86
C SER A 130 13.79 17.50 -11.30
N GLU A 131 12.86 17.92 -12.16
CA GLU A 131 12.75 19.31 -12.60
C GLU A 131 12.38 20.29 -11.47
N GLU A 132 11.82 19.79 -10.37
CA GLU A 132 11.39 20.57 -9.20
C GLU A 132 12.37 20.43 -8.01
N THR A 133 13.44 19.65 -8.17
CA THR A 133 14.40 19.31 -7.10
C THR A 133 15.69 20.12 -7.24
N GLU A 134 16.06 20.83 -6.18
CA GLU A 134 17.36 21.51 -6.10
C GLU A 134 18.51 20.49 -6.07
N ASP A 135 19.56 20.74 -6.88
CA ASP A 135 20.71 19.85 -7.05
C ASP A 135 20.34 18.39 -7.33
N ALA A 136 19.37 18.18 -8.22
CA ALA A 136 18.80 16.87 -8.57
C ALA A 136 19.84 15.76 -8.83
N SER A 137 21.01 16.08 -9.41
CA SER A 137 22.08 15.11 -9.70
C SER A 137 22.73 14.50 -8.46
N LEU A 138 22.67 15.17 -7.31
CA LEU A 138 23.18 14.70 -6.03
C LEU A 138 22.04 14.28 -5.10
N THR A 139 20.97 15.07 -5.05
CA THR A 139 19.84 14.88 -4.13
C THR A 139 19.05 13.61 -4.43
N ILE A 140 18.71 13.36 -5.71
CA ILE A 140 17.84 12.22 -6.08
C ILE A 140 18.50 10.88 -5.75
N PRO A 141 19.77 10.60 -6.13
CA PRO A 141 20.41 9.34 -5.76
C PRO A 141 20.42 9.10 -4.25
N GLN A 142 20.71 10.13 -3.45
CA GLN A 142 20.77 10.03 -1.99
C GLN A 142 19.39 9.73 -1.38
N VAL A 143 18.35 10.44 -1.83
CA VAL A 143 16.97 10.24 -1.36
C VAL A 143 16.46 8.85 -1.73
N VAL A 144 16.73 8.37 -2.95
CA VAL A 144 16.35 7.02 -3.38
C VAL A 144 17.01 5.95 -2.50
N LEU A 145 18.32 6.04 -2.27
CA LEU A 145 19.04 5.10 -1.42
C LEU A 145 18.51 5.09 0.03
N ALA A 146 18.28 6.27 0.60
CA ALA A 146 17.73 6.41 1.95
C ALA A 146 16.30 5.85 2.05
N ALA A 147 15.42 6.18 1.09
CA ALA A 147 14.03 5.74 1.07
C ALA A 147 13.91 4.23 0.87
N VAL A 148 14.65 3.65 -0.09
CA VAL A 148 14.63 2.20 -0.34
C VAL A 148 15.23 1.45 0.86
N GLY A 149 16.37 1.91 1.38
CA GLY A 149 17.03 1.26 2.51
C GLY A 149 16.16 1.26 3.77
N THR A 150 15.58 2.40 4.13
CA THR A 150 14.69 2.50 5.30
C THR A 150 13.42 1.68 5.16
N ASN A 151 12.75 1.72 3.99
CA ASN A 151 11.55 0.91 3.76
C ASN A 151 11.85 -0.59 3.72
N ALA A 152 13.00 -1.02 3.18
CA ALA A 152 13.42 -2.42 3.18
C ALA A 152 13.59 -2.95 4.62
N VAL A 153 14.22 -2.15 5.51
CA VAL A 153 14.35 -2.53 6.93
C VAL A 153 12.99 -2.58 7.62
N MET A 154 12.12 -1.58 7.40
CA MET A 154 10.77 -1.58 7.97
C MET A 154 9.95 -2.79 7.50
N LEU A 155 9.98 -3.10 6.20
CA LEU A 155 9.30 -4.25 5.62
C LEU A 155 9.80 -5.57 6.20
N LEU A 156 11.12 -5.71 6.39
CA LEU A 156 11.69 -6.91 7.00
C LEU A 156 11.22 -7.09 8.44
N VAL A 157 11.24 -6.02 9.25
CA VAL A 157 10.79 -6.07 10.65
C VAL A 157 9.30 -6.39 10.76
N VAL A 158 8.46 -5.71 9.96
CA VAL A 158 7.01 -5.95 9.94
C VAL A 158 6.70 -7.35 9.42
N GLY A 159 7.35 -7.78 8.34
CA GLY A 159 7.16 -9.10 7.73
C GLY A 159 7.50 -10.24 8.68
N ILE A 160 8.68 -10.19 9.32
CA ILE A 160 9.07 -11.18 10.34
C ILE A 160 8.09 -11.14 11.50
N THR A 161 7.74 -9.97 12.01
CA THR A 161 6.77 -9.85 13.11
C THR A 161 5.44 -10.50 12.74
N TYR A 162 4.94 -10.22 11.53
CA TYR A 162 3.64 -10.70 11.06
C TYR A 162 3.61 -12.22 10.92
N ILE A 163 4.61 -12.85 10.30
CA ILE A 163 4.63 -14.32 10.15
C ILE A 163 4.72 -15.04 11.50
N PHE A 164 5.44 -14.47 12.48
CA PHE A 164 5.52 -15.02 13.83
C PHE A 164 4.25 -14.81 14.66
N CYS A 165 3.39 -13.87 14.28
CA CYS A 165 2.14 -13.54 14.98
C CYS A 165 0.89 -13.97 14.19
N LEU A 166 1.05 -14.66 13.07
CA LEU A 166 -0.02 -15.02 12.14
C LEU A 166 -1.08 -15.92 12.82
N GLY A 167 -0.62 -16.87 13.65
CA GLY A 167 -1.49 -17.89 14.24
C GLY A 167 -1.87 -18.98 13.23
N ASP A 168 -3.11 -19.46 13.30
CA ASP A 168 -3.64 -20.49 12.41
C ASP A 168 -3.94 -19.91 11.01
N LEU A 169 -3.18 -20.37 10.01
CA LEU A 169 -3.26 -19.86 8.63
C LEU A 169 -4.64 -20.10 8.02
N ASP A 170 -5.24 -21.27 8.24
CA ASP A 170 -6.53 -21.63 7.63
C ASP A 170 -7.67 -20.76 8.19
N SER A 171 -7.68 -20.50 9.50
CA SER A 171 -8.60 -19.53 10.12
C SER A 171 -8.44 -18.12 9.56
N VAL A 172 -7.21 -17.67 9.31
CA VAL A 172 -6.93 -16.34 8.77
C VAL A 172 -7.39 -16.23 7.31
N LEU A 173 -7.10 -17.23 6.48
CA LEU A 173 -7.53 -17.27 5.07
C LEU A 173 -9.04 -17.44 4.91
N GLY A 174 -9.68 -18.18 5.83
CA GLY A 174 -11.13 -18.39 5.85
C GLY A 174 -11.94 -17.24 6.47
N SER A 175 -11.29 -16.16 6.91
CA SER A 175 -11.97 -15.03 7.55
C SER A 175 -12.97 -14.34 6.62
N ALA A 176 -14.13 -13.98 7.17
CA ALA A 176 -15.15 -13.19 6.48
C ALA A 176 -14.66 -11.78 6.08
N THR A 177 -13.57 -11.29 6.68
CA THR A 177 -12.97 -10.00 6.31
C THR A 177 -12.30 -10.05 4.94
N TYR A 178 -11.98 -11.24 4.42
CA TYR A 178 -11.19 -11.49 3.21
C TYR A 178 -9.83 -10.79 3.18
N GLN A 179 -9.37 -10.32 4.34
CA GLN A 179 -8.16 -9.52 4.46
C GLN A 179 -7.35 -10.01 5.67
N PRO A 180 -6.34 -10.88 5.45
CA PRO A 180 -5.57 -11.51 6.52
C PRO A 180 -5.06 -10.55 7.59
N VAL A 181 -4.58 -9.36 7.20
CA VAL A 181 -4.04 -8.39 8.16
C VAL A 181 -5.09 -7.92 9.17
N ILE A 182 -6.35 -7.76 8.77
CA ILE A 182 -7.44 -7.38 9.67
C ILE A 182 -7.73 -8.51 10.65
N GLN A 183 -7.79 -9.75 10.16
CA GLN A 183 -8.04 -10.90 11.03
C GLN A 183 -6.91 -11.13 12.04
N VAL A 184 -5.65 -11.00 11.64
CA VAL A 184 -4.49 -11.14 12.56
C VAL A 184 -4.50 -10.04 13.62
N LEU A 185 -4.79 -8.79 13.22
CA LEU A 185 -4.92 -7.69 14.17
C LEU A 185 -6.10 -7.88 15.13
N TYR A 186 -7.21 -8.45 14.67
CA TYR A 186 -8.34 -8.82 15.53
C TYR A 186 -7.98 -9.96 16.49
N ASN A 187 -7.35 -11.02 16.01
CA ASN A 187 -6.87 -12.13 16.83
C ASN A 187 -5.87 -11.65 17.89
N THR A 188 -5.08 -10.62 17.58
CA THR A 188 -4.11 -10.02 18.49
C THR A 188 -4.77 -9.11 19.53
N THR A 189 -5.60 -8.17 19.09
CA THR A 189 -6.17 -7.15 19.98
C THR A 189 -7.39 -7.63 20.74
N GLN A 190 -8.08 -8.67 20.24
CA GLN A 190 -9.36 -9.16 20.75
C GLN A 190 -10.41 -8.05 20.90
N SER A 191 -10.30 -6.99 20.08
CA SER A 191 -11.11 -5.79 20.17
C SER A 191 -11.39 -5.22 18.77
N HIS A 192 -12.66 -5.06 18.45
CA HIS A 192 -13.10 -4.37 17.23
C HIS A 192 -12.57 -2.94 17.14
N ALA A 193 -12.65 -2.16 18.23
CA ALA A 193 -12.18 -0.77 18.24
C ALA A 193 -10.67 -0.66 18.01
N GLY A 194 -9.85 -1.39 18.78
CA GLY A 194 -8.40 -1.47 18.59
C GLY A 194 -7.99 -1.88 17.17
N THR A 195 -8.59 -2.96 16.63
CA THR A 195 -8.33 -3.40 15.25
C THR A 195 -8.69 -2.32 14.23
N THR A 196 -9.81 -1.64 14.44
CA THR A 196 -10.32 -0.57 13.57
C THR A 196 -9.36 0.60 13.55
N VAL A 197 -8.90 1.08 14.69
CA VAL A 197 -7.96 2.20 14.77
C VAL A 197 -6.64 1.87 14.05
N ILE A 198 -6.06 0.69 14.29
CA ILE A 198 -4.81 0.29 13.65
C ILE A 198 -5.00 0.15 12.13
N THR A 199 -6.10 -0.47 11.70
CA THR A 199 -6.39 -0.66 10.28
C THR A 199 -6.66 0.67 9.57
N LEU A 200 -7.31 1.62 10.23
CA LEU A 200 -7.51 2.97 9.70
C LEU A 200 -6.19 3.70 9.46
N VAL A 201 -5.20 3.54 10.33
CA VAL A 201 -3.85 4.09 10.12
C VAL A 201 -3.24 3.54 8.83
N ILE A 202 -3.33 2.22 8.60
CA ILE A 202 -2.86 1.57 7.37
C ILE A 202 -3.59 2.12 6.14
N ILE A 203 -4.91 2.27 6.23
CA ILE A 203 -5.74 2.82 5.14
C ILE A 203 -5.33 4.27 4.82
N ILE A 204 -5.13 5.11 5.84
CA ILE A 204 -4.71 6.51 5.65
C ILE A 204 -3.36 6.59 4.94
N ILE A 205 -2.39 5.75 5.34
CA ILE A 205 -1.08 5.66 4.68
C ILE A 205 -1.25 5.23 3.21
N LEU A 206 -2.06 4.21 2.91
CA LEU A 206 -2.32 3.79 1.53
C LEU A 206 -3.00 4.87 0.69
N LEU A 207 -3.99 5.57 1.23
CA LEU A 207 -4.66 6.67 0.54
C LEU A 207 -3.70 7.82 0.25
N SER A 208 -2.80 8.14 1.18
CA SER A 208 -1.76 9.14 0.95
C SER A 208 -0.79 8.73 -0.17
N ALA A 209 -0.44 7.44 -0.25
CA ALA A 209 0.36 6.92 -1.35
C ALA A 209 -0.39 7.05 -2.69
N CYS A 210 -1.70 6.79 -2.74
CA CYS A 210 -2.52 7.01 -3.93
C CYS A 210 -2.49 8.47 -4.39
N VAL A 211 -2.51 9.44 -3.47
CA VAL A 211 -2.42 10.87 -3.80
C VAL A 211 -1.10 11.18 -4.51
N GLY A 212 0.04 10.72 -3.97
CA GLY A 212 1.35 10.90 -4.59
C GLY A 212 1.47 10.21 -5.95
N GLN A 213 0.89 9.01 -6.08
CA GLN A 213 0.90 8.27 -7.35
C GLN A 213 0.12 8.96 -8.47
N VAL A 214 -0.99 9.64 -8.15
CA VAL A 214 -1.71 10.46 -9.13
C VAL A 214 -0.81 11.60 -9.64
N ALA A 215 -0.08 12.27 -8.75
CA ALA A 215 0.85 13.34 -9.13
C ALA A 215 1.98 12.84 -10.04
N THR A 216 2.52 11.65 -9.77
CA THR A 216 3.56 11.05 -10.61
C THR A 216 2.99 10.59 -11.95
N ALA A 217 1.84 9.92 -11.95
CA ALA A 217 1.20 9.42 -13.16
C ALA A 217 0.79 10.55 -14.12
N SER A 218 0.33 11.69 -13.59
CA SER A 218 -0.03 12.86 -14.40
C SER A 218 1.20 13.51 -15.04
N ARG A 219 2.30 13.69 -14.29
CA ARG A 219 3.58 14.20 -14.83
C ARG A 219 4.15 13.29 -15.92
N GLN A 220 4.15 11.96 -15.70
CA GLN A 220 4.60 11.00 -16.71
C GLN A 220 3.73 11.06 -17.98
N LEU A 221 2.41 11.19 -17.82
CA LEU A 221 1.52 11.31 -18.97
C LEU A 221 1.74 12.62 -19.73
N TRP A 222 1.98 13.72 -19.02
CA TRP A 222 2.29 15.01 -19.63
C TRP A 222 3.61 14.99 -20.41
N SER A 223 4.68 14.42 -19.85
CA SER A 223 5.96 14.32 -20.57
C SER A 223 5.81 13.48 -21.84
N PHE A 224 5.04 12.39 -21.79
CA PHE A 224 4.76 11.56 -22.96
C PHE A 224 3.89 12.29 -23.99
N ALA A 225 2.97 13.15 -23.55
CA ALA A 225 2.18 14.04 -24.42
C ALA A 225 3.05 15.07 -25.13
N ARG A 226 3.95 15.72 -24.37
CA ARG A 226 4.94 16.68 -24.88
C ARG A 226 5.77 16.09 -26.02
N ASP A 227 6.18 14.84 -25.85
CA ASP A 227 7.02 14.13 -26.81
C ASP A 227 6.21 13.48 -27.95
N LYS A 228 4.92 13.82 -28.09
CA LYS A 228 3.98 13.31 -29.12
C LYS A 228 3.78 11.80 -29.07
N GLY A 229 4.04 11.17 -27.93
CA GLY A 229 3.86 9.72 -27.73
C GLY A 229 2.39 9.31 -27.62
N ILE A 230 1.51 10.20 -27.18
CA ILE A 230 0.05 10.04 -27.31
C ILE A 230 -0.42 10.77 -28.57
N GLY A 231 -1.10 10.06 -29.47
CA GLY A 231 -1.38 10.48 -30.85
C GLY A 231 -2.30 11.69 -31.06
N SER A 232 -2.48 12.59 -30.09
CA SER A 232 -3.26 13.84 -30.26
C SER A 232 -2.41 15.09 -29.98
N PRO A 233 -2.27 16.02 -30.96
CA PRO A 233 -1.53 17.28 -30.79
C PRO A 233 -2.14 18.25 -29.77
N HIS A 234 -3.38 18.02 -29.31
CA HIS A 234 -4.13 18.96 -28.47
C HIS A 234 -3.96 18.70 -26.96
N ALA A 235 -3.32 17.60 -26.56
CA ALA A 235 -3.07 17.27 -25.16
C ALA A 235 -2.03 18.19 -24.50
N CYS A 236 -1.14 18.81 -25.27
CA CYS A 236 -0.07 19.69 -24.75
C CYS A 236 -0.56 21.05 -24.26
N THR A 237 -1.67 21.57 -24.80
CA THR A 237 -2.07 22.97 -24.59
C THR A 237 -2.80 23.21 -23.26
N ALA A 238 -3.32 22.15 -22.63
CA ALA A 238 -4.10 22.25 -21.39
C ALA A 238 -3.27 22.18 -20.10
N LEU A 239 -1.96 21.94 -20.18
CA LEU A 239 -1.09 21.61 -19.04
C LEU A 239 0.03 22.65 -18.84
N ARG A 240 -0.22 23.91 -19.24
CA ARG A 240 0.73 25.04 -19.15
C ARG A 240 0.47 26.01 -18.00
N TYR A 241 -0.43 25.68 -17.08
CA TYR A 241 -0.76 26.52 -15.92
C TYR A 241 -0.55 25.74 -14.63
#